data_AF-D5BJG9-F1
#
_entry.id   AF-D5BJG9-F1
#
_cell.length_a   1.000
_cell.length_b   1.000
_cell.length_c   1.000
_cell.angle_alpha   90.00
_cell.angle_beta   90.00
_cell.angle_gamma   90.00
#
_symmetry.space_group_name_H-M   'P 1'
#
loop_
_entity.id
_entity.type
_entity.pdbx_description
1 polymer ?
#
loop_
_entity_poly.entity_id
_entity_poly.type
_entity_poly.pdbx_seq_one_letter_code
_entity_poly.pdbx_strand_id
1 'polypeptide(L)'
;MKNSIFLIIFITFQVHSYGQNLDGLYIWSGEIKGPKTDYGIVEIKIDSDSTYTQTDFSGYKADFDDRENKWNRIVRSGKIKKDGGFYLLTEIGNRKNWHLVKIRRNKLVIYGYKKKRNGKLKKVKGIELKKASW
;
A
#
# COMPACT_ATOMS: atom_id res chain seq x y z
N MET A 1 -23.12 -54.84 28.99
CA MET A 1 -22.27 -54.48 27.84
C MET A 1 -23.07 -53.59 26.90
N LYS A 2 -22.69 -52.31 26.78
CA LYS A 2 -22.94 -51.42 25.64
C LYS A 2 -22.20 -50.12 25.96
N ASN A 3 -20.91 -50.10 25.65
CA ASN A 3 -20.09 -48.90 25.76
C ASN A 3 -20.39 -48.04 24.52
N SER A 4 -21.19 -47.01 24.70
CA SER A 4 -21.40 -45.99 23.68
C SER A 4 -20.16 -45.08 23.65
N ILE A 5 -19.22 -45.40 22.77
CA ILE A 5 -18.07 -44.56 22.47
C ILE A 5 -18.59 -43.33 21.71
N PHE A 6 -18.69 -42.19 22.39
CA PHE A 6 -18.89 -40.90 21.75
C PHE A 6 -17.58 -40.47 21.09
N LEU A 7 -17.47 -40.74 19.79
CA LEU A 7 -16.40 -40.21 18.95
C LEU A 7 -16.75 -38.74 18.62
N ILE A 8 -16.33 -37.80 19.48
CA ILE A 8 -16.39 -36.37 19.17
C ILE A 8 -15.26 -36.07 18.16
N ILE A 9 -15.62 -36.04 16.89
CA ILE A 9 -14.74 -35.61 15.80
C ILE A 9 -14.50 -34.10 15.98
N PHE A 10 -13.32 -33.75 16.50
CA PHE A 10 -12.81 -32.39 16.52
C PHE A 10 -12.49 -31.98 15.07
N ILE A 11 -13.50 -31.51 14.33
CA ILE A 11 -13.29 -30.82 13.05
C ILE A 11 -12.64 -29.49 13.41
N THR A 12 -11.31 -29.48 13.45
CA THR A 12 -10.55 -28.24 13.40
C THR A 12 -10.90 -27.60 12.07
N PHE A 13 -11.79 -26.60 12.12
CA PHE A 13 -11.90 -25.61 11.07
C PHE A 13 -10.52 -24.96 10.98
N GLN A 14 -9.68 -25.51 10.13
CA GLN A 14 -8.50 -24.82 9.60
C GLN A 14 -9.08 -23.68 8.78
N VAL A 15 -9.41 -22.57 9.47
CA VAL A 15 -9.66 -21.29 8.85
C VAL A 15 -8.32 -20.91 8.25
N HIS A 16 -8.04 -21.46 7.07
CA HIS A 16 -7.03 -20.93 6.19
C HIS A 16 -7.57 -19.56 5.84
N SER A 17 -7.22 -18.58 6.66
CA SER A 17 -7.12 -17.21 6.22
C SER A 17 -6.19 -17.29 5.02
N TYR A 18 -6.76 -17.49 3.83
CA TYR A 18 -6.12 -17.24 2.55
C TYR A 18 -5.89 -15.73 2.51
N GLY A 19 -4.99 -15.25 3.37
CA GLY A 19 -4.47 -13.92 3.29
C GLY A 19 -3.87 -13.82 1.90
N GLN A 20 -4.19 -12.76 1.18
CA GLN A 20 -3.80 -12.63 -0.23
C GLN A 20 -2.29 -12.45 -0.41
N ASN A 21 -1.51 -12.59 0.68
CA ASN A 21 -0.10 -12.29 0.82
C ASN A 21 0.20 -10.99 0.08
N LEU A 22 -0.49 -9.93 0.52
CA LEU A 22 -0.30 -8.57 0.02
C LEU A 22 1.05 -8.01 0.48
N ASP A 23 1.63 -8.67 1.49
CA ASP A 23 2.87 -8.33 2.17
C ASP A 23 4.00 -8.03 1.19
N GLY A 24 4.73 -6.97 1.52
CA GLY A 24 5.93 -6.58 0.81
C GLY A 24 6.07 -5.09 0.65
N LEU A 25 7.22 -4.72 0.10
CA LEU A 25 7.63 -3.34 -0.13
C LEU A 25 7.35 -2.98 -1.58
N TYR A 26 6.61 -1.92 -1.82
CA TYR A 26 6.32 -1.39 -3.15
C TYR A 26 6.95 -0.01 -3.28
N ILE A 27 7.70 0.22 -4.35
CA ILE A 27 8.51 1.42 -4.51
C ILE A 27 8.17 2.10 -5.84
N TRP A 28 7.99 3.41 -5.79
CA TRP A 28 8.08 4.28 -6.95
C TRP A 28 9.17 5.32 -6.71
N SER A 29 9.88 5.70 -7.75
CA SER A 29 10.79 6.84 -7.71
C SER A 29 10.72 7.59 -9.02
N GLY A 30 11.03 8.88 -8.97
CA GLY A 30 11.04 9.71 -10.16
C GLY A 30 11.24 11.18 -9.85
N GLU A 31 11.33 11.94 -10.94
CA GLU A 31 11.48 13.39 -10.88
C GLU A 31 10.19 14.05 -10.40
N ILE A 32 10.33 15.02 -9.50
CA ILE A 32 9.23 15.83 -8.98
C ILE A 32 9.58 17.30 -9.19
N LYS A 33 8.56 18.17 -9.29
CA LYS A 33 8.77 19.61 -9.38
C LYS A 33 8.46 20.23 -8.02
N GLY A 34 9.51 20.52 -7.25
CA GLY A 34 9.40 21.23 -5.98
C GLY A 34 10.36 22.43 -5.94
N PRO A 35 10.09 23.45 -5.11
CA PRO A 35 10.99 24.59 -4.94
C PRO A 35 12.32 24.22 -4.25
N LYS A 36 12.37 23.07 -3.58
CA LYS A 36 13.55 22.57 -2.83
C LYS A 36 13.85 21.10 -3.10
N THR A 37 13.24 20.51 -4.13
CA THR A 37 13.34 19.08 -4.44
C THR A 37 13.12 18.88 -5.94
N ASP A 38 13.90 17.98 -6.54
CA ASP A 38 13.75 17.58 -7.95
C ASP A 38 13.52 16.07 -8.11
N TYR A 39 13.60 15.29 -7.03
CA TYR A 39 13.41 13.85 -7.02
C TYR A 39 12.67 13.37 -5.78
N GLY A 40 11.90 12.29 -5.95
CA GLY A 40 11.17 11.66 -4.86
C GLY A 40 11.18 10.14 -4.94
N ILE A 41 11.06 9.51 -3.79
CA ILE A 41 10.82 8.07 -3.62
C ILE A 41 9.59 7.92 -2.74
N VAL A 42 8.67 7.05 -3.15
CA VAL A 42 7.53 6.63 -2.35
C VAL A 42 7.65 5.14 -2.13
N GLU A 43 7.75 4.75 -0.87
CA GLU A 43 7.76 3.37 -0.42
C GLU A 43 6.45 3.07 0.30
N ILE A 44 5.78 1.99 -0.05
CA ILE A 44 4.63 1.46 0.67
C ILE A 44 4.96 0.03 1.08
N LYS A 45 5.17 -0.17 2.37
CA LYS A 45 5.32 -1.48 2.99
C LYS A 45 3.97 -1.96 3.50
N ILE A 46 3.51 -3.10 3.01
CA ILE A 46 2.34 -3.79 3.56
C ILE A 46 2.86 -4.79 4.58
N ASP A 47 2.57 -4.53 5.86
CA ASP A 47 3.02 -5.34 6.99
C ASP A 47 2.01 -6.47 7.32
N SER A 48 0.75 -6.30 6.91
CA SER A 48 -0.30 -7.32 6.97
C SER A 48 -1.42 -6.98 5.98
N ASP A 49 -2.38 -7.88 5.79
CA ASP A 49 -3.59 -7.61 4.99
C ASP A 49 -4.43 -6.41 5.48
N SER A 50 -4.14 -5.87 6.67
CA SER A 50 -4.90 -4.79 7.31
C SER A 50 -4.13 -3.50 7.55
N THR A 51 -2.80 -3.49 7.37
CA THR A 51 -1.94 -2.35 7.73
C THR A 51 -0.85 -2.10 6.71
N TYR A 52 -0.45 -0.83 6.58
CA TYR A 52 0.69 -0.43 5.77
C TYR A 52 1.47 0.72 6.41
N THR A 53 2.72 0.85 5.99
CA THR A 53 3.58 2.00 6.28
C THR A 53 4.02 2.61 4.95
N GLN A 54 3.82 3.92 4.80
CA GLN A 54 4.30 4.72 3.69
C GLN A 54 5.50 5.58 4.13
N THR A 55 6.59 5.54 3.37
CA THR A 55 7.73 6.43 3.53
C THR A 55 7.88 7.26 2.26
N ASP A 56 7.80 8.58 2.41
CA ASP A 56 8.06 9.54 1.34
C ASP A 56 9.45 10.14 1.58
N PHE A 57 10.35 9.98 0.61
CA PHE A 57 11.62 10.70 0.55
C PHE A 57 11.56 11.74 -0.55
N SER A 58 12.08 12.93 -0.30
CA SER A 58 12.15 14.00 -1.29
C SER A 58 13.39 14.86 -1.09
N GLY A 59 14.12 15.13 -2.16
CA GLY A 59 15.36 15.91 -2.13
C GLY A 59 15.87 16.22 -3.53
N TYR A 60 17.15 16.56 -3.63
CA TYR A 60 17.84 16.72 -4.91
C TYR A 60 18.45 15.38 -5.36
N LYS A 61 18.28 15.05 -6.63
CA LYS A 61 18.81 13.82 -7.27
C LYS A 61 20.33 13.74 -7.15
N ALA A 62 21.01 14.89 -7.16
CA ALA A 62 22.46 14.96 -6.94
C ALA A 62 22.91 14.41 -5.57
N ASP A 63 22.02 14.41 -4.58
CA ASP A 63 22.29 13.94 -3.21
C ASP A 63 21.74 12.52 -2.96
N PHE A 64 21.42 11.75 -4.01
CA PHE A 64 20.72 10.46 -3.88
C PHE A 64 21.47 9.43 -3.01
N ASP A 65 22.80 9.40 -3.09
CA ASP A 65 23.64 8.46 -2.36
C ASP A 65 23.71 8.78 -0.85
N ASP A 66 23.46 10.05 -0.48
CA ASP A 66 23.41 10.54 0.90
C ASP A 66 21.98 10.94 1.32
N ARG A 67 20.98 10.29 0.72
CA ARG A 67 19.56 10.65 0.91
C ARG A 67 19.10 10.53 2.37
N GLU A 68 19.67 9.62 3.16
CA GLU A 68 19.28 9.43 4.57
C GLU A 68 19.59 10.68 5.43
N ASN A 69 20.61 11.45 5.07
CA ASN A 69 21.01 12.66 5.80
C ASN A 69 20.49 13.94 5.15
N LYS A 70 20.38 13.95 3.81
CA LYS A 70 20.08 15.17 3.04
C LYS A 70 18.64 15.31 2.59
N TRP A 71 17.90 14.21 2.46
CA TRP A 71 16.53 14.28 1.96
C TRP A 71 15.55 14.43 3.10
N ASN A 72 14.46 15.13 2.82
CA ASN A 72 13.33 15.14 3.74
C ASN A 72 12.64 13.77 3.71
N ARG A 73 12.43 13.19 4.89
CA ARG A 73 11.81 11.88 5.09
C ARG A 73 10.54 12.00 5.91
N ILE A 74 9.43 11.50 5.37
CA ILE A 74 8.14 11.48 6.07
C ILE A 74 7.63 10.05 6.13
N VAL A 75 7.40 9.53 7.33
CA VAL A 75 6.85 8.20 7.57
C VAL A 75 5.42 8.32 8.08
N ARG A 76 4.52 7.51 7.54
CA ARG A 76 3.11 7.46 7.94
C ARG A 76 2.61 6.03 7.90
N SER A 77 1.91 5.59 8.92
CA SER A 77 1.25 4.29 8.94
C SER A 77 -0.25 4.46 8.82
N GLY A 78 -0.93 3.46 8.27
CA GLY A 78 -2.37 3.48 8.09
C GLY A 78 -2.97 2.09 7.94
N LYS A 79 -4.29 2.05 7.71
CA LYS A 79 -5.08 0.82 7.58
C LYS A 79 -5.49 0.55 6.14
N ILE A 80 -5.56 -0.73 5.81
CA ILE A 80 -6.07 -1.24 4.54
C ILE A 80 -7.51 -1.69 4.74
N LYS A 81 -8.42 -1.20 3.89
CA LYS A 81 -9.81 -1.68 3.82
C LYS A 81 -10.08 -2.22 2.43
N LYS A 82 -10.73 -3.38 2.34
CA LYS A 82 -11.16 -3.94 1.06
C LYS A 82 -12.44 -3.25 0.57
N ASP A 83 -12.45 -2.86 -0.70
CA ASP A 83 -13.60 -2.24 -1.37
C ASP A 83 -13.81 -2.91 -2.73
N GLY A 84 -14.63 -3.96 -2.74
CA GLY A 84 -14.80 -4.84 -3.89
C GLY A 84 -13.48 -5.46 -4.38
N GLY A 85 -13.11 -5.17 -5.64
CA GLY A 85 -11.85 -5.61 -6.25
C GLY A 85 -10.66 -4.66 -6.04
N PHE A 86 -10.79 -3.68 -5.15
CA PHE A 86 -9.78 -2.69 -4.81
C PHE A 86 -9.53 -2.64 -3.29
N TYR A 87 -8.52 -1.87 -2.91
CA TYR A 87 -8.19 -1.57 -1.53
C TYR A 87 -8.18 -0.06 -1.32
N LEU A 88 -8.57 0.36 -0.13
CA LEU A 88 -8.47 1.73 0.35
C LEU A 88 -7.36 1.77 1.39
N LEU A 89 -6.30 2.52 1.08
CA LEU A 89 -5.30 2.92 2.07
C LEU A 89 -5.85 4.14 2.80
N THR A 90 -6.15 3.96 4.08
CA THR A 90 -6.79 4.95 4.94
C THR A 90 -5.87 5.38 6.07
N GLU A 91 -6.22 6.49 6.74
CA GLU A 91 -5.54 6.96 7.96
C GLU A 91 -4.05 7.28 7.74
N ILE A 92 -3.73 8.19 6.81
CA ILE A 92 -2.36 8.66 6.58
C ILE A 92 -2.01 9.75 7.61
N GLY A 93 -1.60 9.36 8.81
CA GLY A 93 -1.40 10.28 9.94
C GLY A 93 -2.72 10.94 10.39
N ASN A 94 -2.70 12.21 10.82
CA ASN A 94 -3.88 12.96 11.28
C ASN A 94 -4.83 13.44 10.15
N ARG A 95 -4.60 13.05 8.89
CA ARG A 95 -5.44 13.44 7.74
C ARG A 95 -6.11 12.21 7.13
N LYS A 96 -7.41 12.31 6.84
CA LYS A 96 -8.16 11.30 6.07
C LYS A 96 -7.84 11.42 4.57
N ASN A 97 -6.59 11.17 4.19
CA ASN A 97 -6.25 10.98 2.79
C ASN A 97 -6.54 9.52 2.42
N TRP A 98 -7.32 9.30 1.36
CA TRP A 98 -7.68 7.97 0.89
C TRP A 98 -7.01 7.70 -0.45
N HIS A 99 -6.22 6.64 -0.53
CA HIS A 99 -5.71 6.15 -1.80
C HIS A 99 -6.48 4.88 -2.18
N LEU A 100 -7.23 4.96 -3.28
CA LEU A 100 -7.79 3.78 -3.91
C LEU A 100 -6.67 3.09 -4.68
N VAL A 101 -6.36 1.86 -4.29
CA VAL A 101 -5.25 1.10 -4.85
C VAL A 101 -5.69 -0.27 -5.37
N LYS A 102 -4.94 -0.79 -6.34
CA LYS A 102 -5.01 -2.20 -6.73
C LYS A 102 -3.65 -2.82 -6.46
N ILE A 103 -3.62 -3.74 -5.51
CA ILE A 103 -2.43 -4.51 -5.14
C ILE A 103 -2.41 -5.78 -5.99
N ARG A 104 -1.24 -6.11 -6.54
CA ARG A 104 -0.97 -7.32 -7.32
C ARG A 104 0.36 -7.90 -6.86
N ARG A 105 0.61 -9.16 -7.21
CA ARG A 105 1.84 -9.90 -6.83
C ARG A 105 3.15 -9.11 -7.00
N ASN A 106 3.28 -8.31 -8.06
CA ASN A 106 4.51 -7.57 -8.39
C ASN A 106 4.37 -6.05 -8.40
N LYS A 107 3.20 -5.50 -8.05
CA LYS A 107 2.97 -4.05 -8.11
C LYS A 107 1.77 -3.56 -7.32
N LEU A 108 1.82 -2.29 -6.96
CA LEU A 108 0.72 -1.55 -6.36
C LEU A 108 0.38 -0.36 -7.27
N VAL A 109 -0.87 -0.26 -7.69
CA VAL A 109 -1.35 0.81 -8.57
C VAL A 109 -2.24 1.76 -7.78
N ILE A 110 -1.81 3.00 -7.63
CA ILE A 110 -2.60 4.08 -7.04
C ILE A 110 -3.47 4.72 -8.13
N TYR A 111 -4.77 4.83 -7.87
CA TYR A 111 -5.71 5.51 -8.76
C TYR A 111 -5.94 6.95 -8.32
N GLY A 112 -6.03 7.84 -9.30
CA GLY A 112 -6.45 9.23 -9.11
C GLY A 112 -7.80 9.49 -9.79
N TYR A 113 -8.21 10.76 -9.76
CA TYR A 113 -9.42 11.22 -10.44
C TYR A 113 -9.08 12.40 -11.37
N LYS A 114 -9.57 12.34 -12.62
CA LYS A 114 -9.48 13.43 -13.58
C LYS A 114 -10.86 14.06 -13.78
N LYS A 115 -10.95 15.39 -13.76
CA LYS A 115 -12.19 16.11 -14.10
C LYS A 115 -12.46 15.99 -15.60
N LYS A 116 -13.65 15.54 -15.98
CA LYS A 116 -14.14 15.55 -17.35
C LYS A 116 -14.62 16.96 -17.72
N ARG A 117 -14.78 17.22 -19.03
CA ARG A 117 -15.39 18.46 -19.55
C ARG A 117 -16.76 18.77 -18.92
N ASN A 118 -17.55 17.74 -18.61
CA ASN A 118 -18.85 17.87 -17.96
C ASN A 118 -18.80 18.00 -16.42
N GLY A 119 -17.63 18.30 -15.85
CA GLY A 119 -17.44 18.47 -14.41
C GLY A 119 -17.35 17.18 -13.60
N LYS A 120 -17.78 16.02 -14.13
CA LYS A 120 -17.73 14.73 -13.41
C LYS A 120 -16.29 14.23 -13.27
N LEU A 121 -16.00 13.53 -12.17
CA LEU A 121 -14.71 12.87 -11.96
C LEU A 121 -14.67 11.51 -12.66
N LYS A 122 -13.57 11.21 -13.34
CA LYS A 122 -13.26 9.88 -13.90
C LYS A 122 -12.08 9.30 -13.14
N LYS A 123 -12.23 8.09 -12.61
CA LYS A 123 -11.10 7.30 -12.10
C LYS A 123 -10.09 7.06 -13.22
N VAL A 124 -8.83 7.38 -12.95
CA VAL A 124 -7.71 7.19 -13.87
C VAL A 124 -6.57 6.47 -13.14
N LYS A 125 -5.78 5.68 -13.88
CA LYS A 125 -4.56 5.11 -13.34
C LYS A 125 -3.60 6.26 -13.03
N GLY A 126 -3.17 6.37 -11.78
CA GLY A 126 -2.19 7.35 -11.33
C GLY A 126 -0.80 6.75 -11.39
N ILE A 127 -0.25 6.42 -10.22
CA ILE A 127 1.13 5.96 -10.04
C ILE A 127 1.16 4.43 -9.93
N GLU A 128 2.19 3.81 -10.49
CA GLU A 128 2.48 2.39 -10.33
C GLU A 128 3.78 2.23 -9.54
N LEU A 129 3.70 1.56 -8.40
CA LEU A 129 4.82 1.17 -7.56
C LEU A 129 5.16 -0.29 -7.86
N LYS A 130 6.44 -0.60 -8.05
CA LYS A 130 6.92 -1.97 -8.28
C LYS A 130 7.23 -2.64 -6.95
N LYS A 131 6.92 -3.92 -6.81
CA LYS A 131 7.32 -4.68 -5.63
C LYS A 131 8.85 -4.83 -5.64
N ALA A 132 9.50 -4.48 -4.55
CA ALA A 132 10.93 -4.66 -4.36
C ALA A 132 11.25 -6.16 -4.42
N SER A 133 12.32 -6.50 -5.14
CA SER A 133 12.91 -7.84 -5.14
C SER A 133 14.02 -7.82 -4.11
N TRP A 134 14.01 -8.76 -3.18
CA TRP A 134 15.16 -9.03 -2.30
C TRP A 134 15.91 -10.24 -2.86
#